data_AF-A0A425W9Z5-F1
#
_entry.id   AF-A0A425W9Z5-F1
#
_cell.length_a   1.000
_cell.length_b   1.000
_cell.length_c   1.000
_cell.angle_alpha   90.00
_cell.angle_beta   90.00
_cell.angle_gamma   90.00
#
_symmetry.space_group_name_H-M   'P 1'
#
loop_
_entity.id
_entity.type
_entity.pdbx_description
1 polymer ?
#
loop_
_entity_poly.entity_id
_entity_poly.type
_entity_poly.pdbx_seq_one_letter_code
_entity_poly.pdbx_strand_id
1 'polypeptide(L)'
;MFRLGYIELFGSGVPRIREAYPEGELPPRFDVLDASIRVTLPTFGSHPATTVEEKAVLNALPTGMLMSRKQIANACDMSLSTTGRLLASLELKNLVERSGRGRGTKYSRRA
;
A
#
# COMPACT_ATOMS: atom_id res chain seq x y z
N MET A 1 -18.53 -1.40 30.77
CA MET A 1 -17.40 -0.83 30.00
C MET A 1 -16.71 0.31 30.73
N PHE A 2 -17.41 1.40 31.12
CA PHE A 2 -16.82 2.52 31.88
C PHE A 2 -16.21 2.08 33.23
N ARG A 3 -16.93 1.24 33.99
CA ARG A 3 -16.48 0.71 35.28
C ARG A 3 -15.30 -0.27 35.18
N LEU A 4 -14.98 -0.71 33.96
CA LEU A 4 -13.81 -1.54 33.63
C LEU A 4 -12.64 -0.69 33.10
N GLY A 5 -12.79 0.63 32.99
CA GLY A 5 -11.75 1.54 32.50
C GLY A 5 -11.53 1.55 30.98
N TYR A 6 -12.35 0.84 30.19
CA TYR A 6 -12.16 0.74 28.73
C TYR A 6 -12.67 1.93 27.93
N ILE A 7 -13.56 2.73 28.51
CA ILE A 7 -14.11 3.93 27.88
C ILE A 7 -14.08 5.06 28.88
N GLU A 8 -13.90 6.28 28.37
CA GLU A 8 -13.92 7.49 29.17
C GLU A 8 -15.29 8.17 29.08
N LEU A 9 -15.62 8.92 30.12
CA LEU A 9 -16.73 9.89 30.05
C LEU A 9 -16.22 11.15 29.35
N PHE A 10 -17.14 11.96 28.81
CA PHE A 10 -16.88 13.31 28.27
C PHE A 10 -16.33 13.44 26.84
N GLY A 11 -16.35 12.37 26.03
CA GLY A 11 -16.12 12.52 24.58
C GLY A 11 -14.67 12.85 24.17
N SER A 12 -13.71 12.65 25.06
CA SER A 12 -12.26 12.83 24.86
C SER A 12 -11.62 11.88 23.85
N GLY A 13 -12.33 10.82 23.43
CA GLY A 13 -11.81 9.82 22.51
C GLY A 13 -11.45 10.36 21.13
N VAL A 14 -12.29 11.22 20.53
CA VAL A 14 -12.02 11.78 19.19
C VAL A 14 -10.79 12.72 19.19
N PRO A 15 -10.66 13.68 20.13
CA PRO A 15 -9.43 14.46 20.28
C PRO A 15 -8.18 13.59 20.43
N ARG A 16 -8.21 12.58 21.30
CA ARG A 16 -7.06 11.69 21.51
C ARG A 16 -6.68 10.90 20.26
N ILE A 17 -7.67 10.40 19.51
CA ILE A 17 -7.40 9.71 18.24
C ILE A 17 -6.71 10.67 17.26
N ARG A 18 -7.08 11.96 17.22
CA ARG A 18 -6.39 12.94 16.37
C ARG A 18 -4.97 13.24 16.84
N GLU A 19 -4.77 13.39 18.15
CA GLU A 19 -3.46 13.65 18.76
C GLU A 19 -2.48 12.48 18.62
N ALA A 20 -3.00 11.25 18.48
CA ALA A 20 -2.17 10.08 18.22
C ALA A 20 -1.52 10.07 16.83
N TYR A 21 -1.90 10.96 15.92
CA TYR A 21 -1.30 11.12 14.59
C TYR A 21 -0.45 12.41 14.56
N PRO A 22 0.89 12.29 14.45
CA PRO A 22 1.82 13.42 14.32
C PRO A 22 1.49 14.39 13.19
N GLU A 23 1.92 15.65 13.35
CA GLU A 23 1.88 16.64 12.28
C GLU A 23 2.68 16.17 11.06
N GLY A 24 2.08 16.28 9.87
CA GLY A 24 2.67 15.82 8.61
C GLY A 24 2.25 14.42 8.18
N GLU A 25 1.58 13.65 9.05
CA GLU A 25 0.96 12.37 8.69
C GLU A 25 -0.48 12.57 8.18
N LEU A 26 -0.97 11.61 7.38
CA LEU A 26 -2.37 11.57 6.98
C LEU A 26 -3.23 11.42 8.26
N PRO A 27 -4.17 12.33 8.54
CA PRO A 27 -5.00 12.24 9.74
C PRO A 27 -6.19 11.29 9.55
N PRO A 28 -6.76 10.76 10.64
CA PRO A 28 -8.00 9.98 10.60
C PRO A 28 -9.19 10.83 10.15
N ARG A 29 -10.08 10.24 9.34
CA ARG A 29 -11.33 10.88 8.89
C ARG A 29 -12.50 10.45 9.76
N PHE A 30 -13.32 11.41 10.15
CA PHE A 30 -14.55 11.20 10.90
C PHE A 30 -15.72 11.71 10.08
N ASP A 31 -16.61 10.82 9.66
CA ASP A 31 -17.85 11.17 8.97
C ASP A 31 -19.02 10.98 9.95
N VAL A 32 -19.78 12.06 10.19
CA VAL A 32 -21.02 12.00 10.98
C VAL A 32 -22.17 11.72 10.03
N LEU A 33 -22.90 10.64 10.28
CA LEU A 33 -24.09 10.21 9.56
C LEU A 33 -25.30 10.38 10.50
N ASP A 34 -26.52 10.37 9.96
CA ASP A 34 -27.75 10.66 10.72
C ASP A 34 -27.90 9.88 12.03
N ALA A 35 -27.45 8.63 12.07
CA ALA A 35 -27.54 7.76 13.25
C ALA A 35 -26.21 7.04 13.61
N SER A 36 -25.09 7.44 13.00
CA SER A 36 -23.81 6.78 13.25
C SER A 36 -22.62 7.68 12.95
N ILE A 37 -21.45 7.28 13.43
CA ILE A 37 -20.19 7.89 13.06
C ILE A 37 -19.36 6.82 12.37
N ARG A 38 -18.75 7.19 11.24
CA ARG A 38 -17.74 6.38 10.57
C ARG A 38 -16.38 6.97 10.83
N VAL A 39 -15.44 6.13 11.27
CA VAL A 39 -14.03 6.50 11.46
C VAL A 39 -13.19 5.74 10.44
N THR A 40 -12.37 6.44 9.68
CA THR A 40 -11.40 5.86 8.75
C THR A 40 -10.01 6.21 9.21
N LEU A 41 -9.24 5.18 9.60
CA LEU A 41 -7.87 5.34 10.05
C LEU A 41 -6.91 5.12 8.88
N PRO A 42 -6.00 6.06 8.60
CA PRO A 42 -4.94 5.84 7.62
C PRO A 42 -3.97 4.79 8.16
N THR A 43 -3.47 3.96 7.24
CA THR A 43 -2.49 2.92 7.56
C THR A 43 -1.12 3.35 7.06
N PHE A 44 -0.12 3.28 7.93
CA PHE A 44 1.27 3.48 7.53
C PHE A 44 1.78 2.18 6.91
N GLY A 45 2.16 2.24 5.63
CA GLY A 45 2.81 1.11 4.96
C GLY A 45 1.93 -0.12 4.76
N SER A 46 0.61 0.03 4.51
CA SER A 46 -0.17 -1.07 3.94
C SER A 46 0.31 -1.33 2.52
N HIS A 47 1.38 -2.12 2.40
CA HIS A 47 1.64 -2.82 1.17
C HIS A 47 0.44 -3.76 1.01
N PRO A 48 -0.35 -3.65 -0.07
CA PRO A 48 -1.42 -4.61 -0.33
C PRO A 48 -0.84 -6.02 -0.21
N ALA A 49 -1.62 -6.96 0.33
CA ALA A 49 -1.14 -8.31 0.60
C ALA A 49 -0.41 -8.88 -0.63
N THR A 50 0.91 -9.02 -0.54
CA THR A 50 1.75 -9.53 -1.61
C THR A 50 2.10 -10.99 -1.35
N THR A 51 2.05 -11.82 -2.40
CA THR A 51 2.55 -13.20 -2.34
C THR A 51 4.08 -13.22 -2.22
N VAL A 52 4.66 -14.40 -1.96
CA VAL A 52 6.11 -14.59 -1.87
C VAL A 52 6.80 -14.22 -3.19
N GLU A 53 6.18 -14.61 -4.31
CA GLU A 53 6.68 -14.32 -5.66
C GLU A 53 6.59 -12.82 -5.99
N GLU A 54 5.51 -12.15 -5.57
CA GLU A 54 5.36 -10.71 -5.74
C GLU A 54 6.43 -9.93 -4.95
N LYS A 55 6.76 -10.38 -3.72
CA LYS A 55 7.87 -9.82 -2.95
C LYS A 55 9.22 -10.03 -3.63
N ALA A 56 9.46 -11.22 -4.20
CA ALA A 56 10.70 -11.50 -4.93
C ALA A 56 10.86 -10.53 -6.13
N VAL A 57 9.79 -10.29 -6.88
CA VAL A 57 9.79 -9.31 -7.97
C VAL A 57 10.05 -7.90 -7.45
N LEU A 58 9.39 -7.47 -6.36
CA LEU A 58 9.61 -6.14 -5.78
C LEU A 58 11.03 -5.93 -5.22
N ASN A 59 11.66 -6.99 -4.72
CA ASN A 59 13.05 -6.95 -4.26
C ASN A 59 14.03 -6.89 -5.44
N ALA A 60 13.68 -7.51 -6.57
CA ALA A 60 14.48 -7.44 -7.79
C ALA A 60 14.33 -6.10 -8.55
N LEU A 61 13.29 -5.30 -8.27
CA LEU A 61 13.12 -3.96 -8.81
C LEU A 61 13.60 -2.90 -7.79
N PRO A 62 14.81 -2.34 -7.96
CA PRO A 62 15.25 -1.22 -7.13
C PRO A 62 14.40 0.04 -7.40
N THR A 63 14.12 0.78 -6.33
CA THR A 63 13.41 2.07 -6.41
C THR A 63 14.16 3.04 -7.32
N GLY A 64 13.46 3.66 -8.26
CA GLY A 64 14.05 4.62 -9.21
C GLY A 64 14.70 4.03 -10.46
N MET A 65 14.73 2.70 -10.62
CA MET A 65 15.26 2.06 -11.85
C MET A 65 14.14 1.50 -12.74
N LEU A 66 14.25 1.73 -14.04
CA LEU A 66 13.35 1.17 -15.06
C LEU A 66 13.90 -0.13 -15.64
N MET A 67 13.25 -1.25 -15.36
CA MET A 67 13.63 -2.57 -15.87
C MET A 67 12.60 -3.12 -16.86
N SER A 68 13.06 -3.77 -17.92
CA SER A 68 12.18 -4.50 -18.84
C SER A 68 11.69 -5.80 -18.21
N ARG A 69 10.55 -6.32 -18.70
CA ARG A 69 10.02 -7.63 -18.27
C ARG A 69 11.07 -8.75 -18.35
N LYS A 70 11.94 -8.73 -19.38
CA LYS A 70 12.98 -9.75 -19.56
C LYS A 70 14.08 -9.65 -18.50
N GLN A 71 14.48 -8.44 -18.14
CA GLN A 71 15.47 -8.23 -17.07
C GLN A 71 14.93 -8.69 -15.71
N ILE A 72 13.66 -8.39 -15.43
CA ILE A 72 12.99 -8.79 -14.17
C ILE A 72 12.85 -10.32 -14.11
N ALA A 73 12.41 -10.94 -15.21
CA ALA A 73 12.27 -12.40 -15.29
C ALA A 73 13.60 -13.12 -15.04
N ASN A 74 14.69 -12.63 -15.64
CA ASN A 74 16.03 -13.17 -15.43
C ASN A 74 16.53 -12.94 -14.00
N ALA A 75 16.23 -11.79 -13.38
CA ALA A 75 16.66 -11.49 -12.02
C ALA A 75 15.95 -12.35 -10.96
N CYS A 76 14.75 -12.83 -11.24
CA CYS A 76 13.97 -13.68 -10.35
C CYS A 76 13.98 -15.18 -10.73
N ASP A 77 14.72 -15.58 -11.78
CA ASP A 77 14.67 -16.92 -12.38
C ASP A 77 13.24 -17.42 -12.69
N MET A 78 12.41 -16.54 -13.25
CA MET A 78 11.00 -16.80 -13.58
C MET A 78 10.74 -16.80 -15.09
N SER A 79 9.66 -17.45 -15.51
CA SER A 79 9.20 -17.38 -16.91
C SER A 79 8.59 -16.01 -17.23
N LEU A 80 8.73 -15.55 -18.48
CA LEU A 80 8.18 -14.27 -18.95
C LEU A 80 6.66 -14.15 -18.78
N SER A 81 5.93 -15.27 -18.84
CA SER A 81 4.48 -15.31 -18.62
C SER A 81 4.12 -15.10 -17.14
N THR A 82 4.83 -15.77 -16.23
CA THR A 82 4.64 -15.61 -14.78
C THR A 82 5.02 -14.21 -14.33
N THR A 83 6.16 -13.69 -14.76
CA THR A 83 6.57 -12.31 -14.47
C THR A 83 5.56 -11.30 -14.99
N GLY A 84 5.01 -11.50 -16.19
CA GLY A 84 3.97 -10.61 -16.74
C GLY A 84 2.70 -10.57 -15.89
N ARG A 85 2.24 -11.73 -15.40
CA ARG A 85 1.08 -11.85 -14.52
C ARG A 85 1.31 -11.16 -13.17
N LEU A 86 2.48 -11.38 -12.57
CA LEU A 86 2.86 -10.77 -11.29
C LEU A 86 2.98 -9.25 -11.42
N LEU A 87 3.58 -8.75 -12.51
CA LEU A 87 3.67 -7.31 -12.77
C LEU A 87 2.30 -6.65 -12.95
N ALA A 88 1.36 -7.30 -13.65
CA ALA A 88 0.00 -6.80 -13.77
C ALA A 88 -0.73 -6.76 -12.41
N SER A 89 -0.54 -7.77 -11.56
CA SER A 89 -1.06 -7.78 -10.19
C SER A 89 -0.46 -6.65 -9.34
N LEU A 90 0.87 -6.45 -9.42
CA LEU A 90 1.59 -5.40 -8.71
C LEU A 90 1.22 -3.98 -9.19
N GLU A 91 0.92 -3.83 -10.48
CA GLU A 91 0.41 -2.58 -11.08
C GLU A 91 -1.00 -2.27 -10.54
N LEU A 92 -1.91 -3.25 -10.50
CA LEU A 92 -3.24 -3.09 -9.87
C LEU A 92 -3.14 -2.74 -8.38
N LYS A 93 -2.14 -3.30 -7.70
CA LYS A 93 -1.80 -3.03 -6.30
C LYS A 93 -1.09 -1.69 -6.10
N ASN A 94 -0.87 -0.90 -7.15
CA ASN A 94 -0.18 0.40 -7.08
C ASN A 94 1.25 0.32 -6.52
N LEU A 95 1.91 -0.85 -6.55
CA LEU A 95 3.26 -1.08 -6.05
C LEU A 95 4.34 -0.93 -7.12
N VAL A 96 3.96 -1.08 -8.38
CA VAL A 96 4.84 -0.95 -9.55
C VAL A 96 4.18 -0.03 -10.56
N GLU A 97 4.98 0.81 -11.19
CA GLU A 97 4.56 1.71 -12.25
C GLU A 97 5.08 1.21 -13.61
N ARG A 98 4.23 1.30 -14.63
CA ARG A 98 4.56 0.94 -16.01
C ARG A 98 4.91 2.19 -16.81
N SER A 99 6.09 2.20 -17.41
CA SER A 99 6.58 3.28 -18.28
C SER A 99 6.77 2.79 -19.72
N GLY A 100 6.25 3.54 -20.69
CA GLY A 100 6.42 3.28 -22.13
C GLY A 100 5.33 2.42 -22.78
N ARG A 101 5.42 2.26 -24.12
CA ARG A 101 4.39 1.60 -24.94
C ARG A 101 4.98 0.42 -25.72
N GLY A 102 4.21 -0.67 -25.84
CA GLY A 102 4.58 -1.84 -26.66
C GLY A 102 5.91 -2.49 -26.22
N ARG A 103 6.84 -2.65 -27.17
CA ARG A 103 8.16 -3.27 -26.94
C ARG A 103 9.07 -2.47 -26.01
N GLY A 104 8.80 -1.17 -25.83
CA GLY A 104 9.54 -0.29 -24.93
C GLY A 104 9.03 -0.26 -23.49
N THR A 105 8.08 -1.15 -23.13
CA THR A 105 7.52 -1.18 -21.77
C THR A 105 8.58 -1.55 -20.74
N LYS A 106 8.75 -0.69 -19.74
CA LYS A 106 9.58 -0.90 -18.55
C LYS A 106 8.74 -0.70 -17.29
N TYR A 107 9.27 -1.19 -16.17
CA TYR A 107 8.62 -1.15 -14.88
C TYR A 107 9.57 -0.56 -13.84
N SER A 108 9.04 0.23 -12.91
CA SER A 108 9.76 0.76 -11.75
C SER A 108 8.97 0.51 -10.48
N ARG A 109 9.66 0.29 -9.37
CA ARG A 109 9.04 0.21 -8.06
C ARG A 109 8.57 1.60 -7.62
N ARG A 110 7.32 1.69 -7.16
CA ARG A 110 6.77 2.93 -6.59
C ARG A 110 7.37 3.13 -5.20
N ALA A 111 7.82 4.35 -4.91
CA ALA A 111 8.33 4.75 -3.60
C ALA A 111 7.20 4.96 -2.59
#